data_AF-A0A7S1U858-F1
#
_entry.id   AF-A0A7S1U858-F1
#
_cell.length_a   1.000
_cell.length_b   1.000
_cell.length_c   1.000
_cell.angle_alpha   90.00
_cell.angle_beta   90.00
_cell.angle_gamma   90.00
#
_symmetry.space_group_name_H-M   'P 1'
#
loop_
_entity.id
_entity.type
_entity.pdbx_description
1 polymer ?
#
loop_
_entity_poly.entity_id
_entity_poly.type
_entity_poly.pdbx_seq_one_letter_code
_entity_poly.pdbx_strand_id
1 'polypeptide(L)'
;MPDITSNVSFDTVAREWRCKWSPDADKASLTALQDLLTSHLDAIKASGATVQRVVCGGCMDFKVIMSLPADDFGTWDAAGFTPEAEFLDAAKAIDGVTDVETQTYTLMPM
;
A
#
# COMPACT_ATOMS: atom_id res chain seq x y z
N MET A 1 -5.58 -22.46 -5.27
CA MET A 1 -4.78 -21.89 -4.18
C MET A 1 -3.33 -22.05 -4.58
N PRO A 2 -2.65 -20.96 -4.94
CA PRO A 2 -1.23 -21.02 -5.27
C PRO A 2 -0.40 -21.31 -4.02
N ASP A 3 0.76 -21.92 -4.23
CA ASP A 3 1.64 -22.37 -3.16
C ASP A 3 3.07 -21.86 -3.39
N ILE A 4 3.74 -21.44 -2.30
CA ILE A 4 5.18 -21.11 -2.31
C ILE A 4 6.00 -22.39 -2.15
N THR A 5 5.55 -23.28 -1.26
CA THR A 5 6.09 -24.62 -1.02
C THR A 5 4.95 -25.58 -0.71
N SER A 6 5.22 -26.88 -0.58
CA SER A 6 4.21 -27.90 -0.30
C SER A 6 3.43 -27.72 1.01
N ASN A 7 3.86 -26.84 1.91
CA ASN A 7 3.20 -26.56 3.19
C ASN A 7 2.96 -25.06 3.44
N VAL A 8 3.16 -24.20 2.43
CA VAL A 8 2.93 -22.75 2.52
C VAL A 8 2.11 -22.34 1.30
N SER A 9 0.81 -22.22 1.53
CA SER A 9 -0.19 -21.83 0.52
C SER A 9 -0.80 -20.47 0.88
N PHE A 10 -1.43 -19.82 -0.09
CA PHE A 10 -2.08 -18.51 0.13
C PHE A 10 -3.31 -18.34 -0.74
N ASP A 11 -4.30 -17.60 -0.23
CA ASP A 11 -5.52 -17.26 -0.96
C ASP A 11 -5.54 -15.80 -1.44
N THR A 12 -4.65 -14.97 -0.88
CA THR A 12 -4.68 -13.51 -1.07
C THR A 12 -3.26 -13.00 -1.33
N VAL A 13 -3.14 -12.05 -2.25
CA VAL A 13 -1.90 -11.30 -2.48
C VAL A 13 -2.13 -9.84 -2.14
N ALA A 14 -1.15 -9.24 -1.45
CA ALA A 14 -1.18 -7.85 -1.05
C ALA A 14 -0.02 -7.07 -1.64
N ARG A 15 -0.30 -5.83 -2.04
CA ARG A 15 0.65 -4.79 -2.41
C ARG A 15 0.64 -3.74 -1.31
N GLU A 16 1.78 -3.51 -0.67
CA GLU A 16 1.98 -2.47 0.33
C GLU A 16 2.73 -1.29 -0.31
N TRP A 17 2.19 -0.09 -0.14
CA TRP A 17 2.92 1.16 -0.29
C TRP A 17 3.30 1.67 1.09
N ARG A 18 4.58 1.90 1.31
CA ARG A 18 5.12 2.31 2.60
C ARG A 18 5.85 3.62 2.45
N CYS A 19 5.56 4.56 3.35
CA CYS A 19 6.26 5.83 3.47
C CYS A 19 6.68 6.03 4.93
N LYS A 20 7.85 6.63 5.16
CA LYS A 20 8.18 7.21 6.47
C LYS A 20 7.66 8.63 6.54
N TRP A 21 7.05 8.99 7.66
CA TRP A 21 6.60 10.35 7.94
C TRP A 21 7.41 10.98 9.07
N SER A 22 7.43 12.32 9.17
CA SER A 22 8.08 13.03 10.26
C SER A 22 7.07 13.49 11.31
N PRO A 23 7.39 13.39 12.62
CA PRO A 23 6.57 14.01 13.67
C PRO A 23 6.68 15.54 13.71
N ASP A 24 7.58 16.14 12.92
CA ASP A 24 7.80 17.58 12.87
C ASP A 24 6.58 18.34 12.34
N ALA A 25 6.55 19.66 12.58
CA ALA A 25 5.50 20.56 12.12
C ALA A 25 4.08 20.06 12.44
N ASP A 26 3.88 19.54 13.66
CA ASP A 26 2.63 18.92 14.11
C ASP A 26 2.16 17.77 13.19
N LYS A 27 3.11 16.93 12.75
CA LYS A 27 2.87 15.78 11.87
C LYS A 27 2.27 16.18 10.52
N ALA A 28 2.68 17.33 9.98
CA ALA A 28 2.18 17.83 8.70
C ALA A 28 2.32 16.81 7.57
N SER A 29 3.44 16.08 7.50
CA SER A 29 3.66 15.05 6.47
C SER A 29 2.68 13.89 6.57
N LEU A 30 2.26 13.51 7.79
CA LEU A 30 1.26 12.46 8.01
C LEU A 30 -0.14 12.91 7.56
N THR A 31 -0.48 14.17 7.82
CA THR A 31 -1.74 14.77 7.33
C THR A 31 -1.77 14.79 5.80
N ALA A 32 -0.69 15.25 5.16
CA ALA A 32 -0.57 15.28 3.71
C ALA A 32 -0.64 13.87 3.07
N LEU A 33 -0.01 12.85 3.68
CA LEU A 33 -0.14 11.46 3.23
C LEU A 33 -1.57 10.93 3.34
N GLN A 34 -2.28 11.29 4.42
CA GLN A 34 -3.69 10.91 4.59
C GLN A 34 -4.59 11.58 3.54
N ASP A 35 -4.36 12.85 3.24
CA ASP A 35 -5.10 13.58 2.21
C ASP A 35 -4.84 12.98 0.83
N LEU A 36 -3.58 12.64 0.54
CA LEU A 36 -3.18 11.97 -0.71
C LEU A 36 -3.85 10.60 -0.87
N LEU A 37 -3.89 9.79 0.20
CA LEU A 37 -4.62 8.52 0.19
C LEU A 37 -6.12 8.75 -0.06
N THR A 38 -6.69 9.76 0.58
CA THR A 38 -8.12 10.06 0.46
C THR A 38 -8.49 10.46 -0.96
N SER A 39 -7.64 11.26 -1.65
CA SER A 39 -7.89 11.66 -3.04
C SER A 39 -7.75 10.52 -4.05
N HIS A 40 -6.95 9.49 -3.74
CA HIS A 40 -6.74 8.33 -4.62
C HIS A 40 -7.61 7.12 -4.25
N LEU A 41 -8.35 7.17 -3.14
CA LEU A 41 -9.02 6.00 -2.56
C LEU A 41 -10.01 5.34 -3.54
N ASP A 42 -10.78 6.14 -4.27
CA ASP A 42 -11.75 5.63 -5.24
C ASP A 42 -11.06 4.93 -6.42
N ALA A 43 -9.97 5.52 -6.93
CA ALA A 43 -9.17 4.92 -8.00
C ALA A 43 -8.50 3.62 -7.55
N ILE A 44 -7.99 3.57 -6.32
CA ILE A 44 -7.43 2.34 -5.75
C ILE A 44 -8.52 1.27 -5.64
N LYS A 45 -9.71 1.62 -5.11
CA LYS A 45 -10.83 0.68 -4.96
C LYS A 45 -11.40 0.19 -6.28
N ALA A 46 -11.26 0.96 -7.37
CA ALA A 46 -11.67 0.54 -8.70
C ALA A 46 -10.91 -0.70 -9.22
N SER A 47 -9.74 -1.03 -8.64
CA SER A 47 -9.03 -2.29 -8.88
C SER A 47 -9.74 -3.53 -8.30
N GLY A 48 -10.76 -3.33 -7.45
CA GLY A 48 -11.40 -4.40 -6.68
C GLY A 48 -10.68 -4.74 -5.38
N ALA A 49 -9.55 -4.09 -5.08
CA ALA A 49 -8.77 -4.38 -3.89
C ALA A 49 -9.48 -3.95 -2.59
N THR A 50 -9.30 -4.75 -1.55
CA THR A 50 -9.54 -4.31 -0.17
C THR A 50 -8.39 -3.43 0.26
N VAL A 51 -8.69 -2.23 0.77
CA VAL A 51 -7.69 -1.22 1.15
C VAL A 51 -7.64 -1.07 2.66
N GLN A 52 -6.45 -1.20 3.25
CA GLN A 52 -6.21 -0.97 4.67
C GLN A 52 -5.05 0.01 4.86
N ARG A 53 -5.26 1.01 5.73
CA ARG A 53 -4.19 1.91 6.18
C ARG A 53 -3.63 1.45 7.52
N VAL A 54 -2.30 1.42 7.65
CA VAL A 54 -1.61 1.24 8.94
C VAL A 54 -0.74 2.45 9.20
N VAL A 55 -0.82 3.01 10.42
CA VAL A 55 0.09 4.07 10.88
C VAL A 55 0.76 3.62 12.16
N CYS A 56 2.08 3.65 12.17
CA CYS A 56 2.89 3.32 13.33
C CYS A 56 3.53 4.59 13.89
N GLY A 57 3.16 4.97 15.12
CA GLY A 57 3.78 6.10 15.83
C GLY A 57 5.17 5.85 16.38
N GLY A 58 5.65 4.60 16.36
CA GLY A 58 6.99 4.23 16.86
C GLY A 58 8.07 4.32 15.78
N CYS A 59 7.86 3.66 14.65
CA CYS A 59 8.79 3.65 13.52
C CYS A 59 8.41 4.64 12.41
N MET A 60 7.39 5.47 12.63
CA MET A 60 6.87 6.47 11.71
C MET A 60 6.49 5.92 10.33
N ASP A 61 5.89 4.72 10.29
CA ASP A 61 5.36 4.18 9.05
C ASP A 61 3.95 4.70 8.77
N PHE A 62 3.71 5.06 7.52
CA PHE A 62 2.39 5.14 6.90
C PHE A 62 2.34 4.09 5.80
N LYS A 63 1.45 3.13 5.92
CA LYS A 63 1.29 2.02 4.98
C LYS A 63 -0.10 2.02 4.39
N VAL A 64 -0.19 1.82 3.09
CA VAL A 64 -1.42 1.52 2.36
C VAL A 64 -1.28 0.11 1.82
N ILE A 65 -2.13 -0.80 2.29
CA ILE A 65 -2.13 -2.21 1.90
C ILE A 65 -3.35 -2.44 1.03
N MET A 66 -3.12 -2.86 -0.21
CA MET A 66 -4.16 -3.27 -1.15
C MET A 66 -4.08 -4.78 -1.33
N SER A 67 -5.15 -5.50 -1.00
CA SER A 67 -5.19 -6.96 -1.11
C SER A 67 -6.31 -7.43 -2.01
N LEU A 68 -5.99 -8.43 -2.84
CA LEU A 68 -6.90 -9.09 -3.78
C LEU A 68 -6.78 -10.62 -3.64
N PRO A 69 -7.83 -11.38 -3.99
CA PRO A 69 -7.70 -12.81 -4.22
C PRO A 69 -6.53 -13.11 -5.16
N ALA A 70 -5.79 -14.19 -4.89
CA ALA A 70 -4.57 -14.51 -5.63
C ALA A 70 -4.80 -14.65 -7.15
N ASP A 71 -5.98 -15.16 -7.54
CA ASP A 71 -6.37 -15.34 -8.94
C ASP A 71 -6.65 -14.01 -9.66
N ASP A 72 -7.02 -12.95 -8.91
CA ASP A 72 -7.35 -11.63 -9.47
C ASP A 72 -6.13 -10.69 -9.55
N PHE A 73 -5.14 -10.90 -8.68
CA PHE A 73 -3.99 -10.00 -8.53
C PHE A 73 -3.19 -9.80 -9.83
N GLY A 74 -3.03 -10.84 -10.64
CA GLY A 74 -2.27 -10.78 -11.90
C GLY A 74 -2.83 -9.78 -12.92
N THR A 75 -4.14 -9.53 -12.89
CA THR A 75 -4.78 -8.51 -13.76
C THR A 75 -4.35 -7.11 -13.36
N TRP A 76 -4.25 -6.84 -12.06
CA TRP A 76 -3.85 -5.54 -11.54
C TRP A 76 -2.34 -5.29 -11.69
N ASP A 77 -1.52 -6.32 -11.54
CA ASP A 77 -0.07 -6.30 -11.85
C ASP A 77 0.17 -5.94 -13.32
N ALA A 78 -0.51 -6.61 -14.24
CA ALA A 78 -0.41 -6.31 -15.67
C ALA A 78 -0.85 -4.87 -16.03
N ALA A 79 -1.70 -4.25 -15.21
CA ALA A 79 -2.11 -2.85 -15.32
C ALA A 79 -1.14 -1.86 -14.61
N GLY A 80 0.03 -2.33 -14.17
CA GLY A 80 1.04 -1.52 -13.51
C GLY A 80 0.65 -1.02 -12.12
N PHE A 81 -0.22 -1.76 -11.41
CA PHE A 81 -0.74 -1.39 -10.09
C PHE A 81 -1.42 -0.01 -10.05
N THR A 82 -1.97 0.47 -11.16
CA THR A 82 -2.62 1.80 -11.24
C THR A 82 -3.57 2.02 -10.05
N PRO A 83 -3.47 3.14 -9.31
CA PRO A 83 -2.69 4.36 -9.57
C PRO A 83 -1.30 4.46 -8.86
N GLU A 84 -0.62 3.34 -8.59
CA GLU A 84 0.62 3.28 -7.78
C GLU A 84 1.67 4.34 -8.15
N ALA A 85 2.07 4.44 -9.42
CA ALA A 85 3.13 5.36 -9.82
C ALA A 85 2.82 6.83 -9.46
N GLU A 86 1.59 7.27 -9.75
CA GLU A 86 1.12 8.63 -9.43
C GLU A 86 1.13 8.89 -7.93
N PHE A 87 0.60 7.94 -7.14
CA PHE A 87 0.56 8.05 -5.69
C PHE A 87 1.98 8.13 -5.10
N LEU A 88 2.90 7.26 -5.51
CA LEU A 88 4.25 7.20 -4.95
C LEU A 88 5.06 8.45 -5.29
N ASP A 89 4.91 8.99 -6.50
CA ASP A 89 5.62 10.21 -6.89
C ASP A 89 5.08 11.43 -6.16
N ALA A 90 3.76 11.52 -5.97
CA ALA A 90 3.15 12.54 -5.12
C ALA A 90 3.60 12.41 -3.65
N ALA A 91 3.69 11.19 -3.12
CA ALA A 91 4.13 10.95 -1.74
C ALA A 91 5.59 11.38 -1.51
N LYS A 92 6.49 11.08 -2.44
CA LYS A 92 7.91 11.50 -2.39
C LYS A 92 8.09 13.01 -2.40
N ALA A 93 7.12 13.75 -2.96
CA ALA A 93 7.17 15.21 -3.03
C ALA A 93 6.66 15.90 -1.75
N ILE A 94 6.13 15.15 -0.78
CA ILE A 94 5.65 15.70 0.49
C ILE A 94 6.85 15.97 1.40
N ASP A 95 7.00 17.22 1.83
CA ASP A 95 8.01 17.59 2.82
C ASP A 95 7.84 16.78 4.12
N GLY A 96 8.94 16.18 4.58
CA GLY A 96 8.96 15.32 5.77
C GLY A 96 8.60 13.85 5.50
N VAL A 97 8.31 13.48 4.25
CA VAL A 97 8.24 12.08 3.84
C VAL A 97 9.62 11.57 3.42
N THR A 98 10.01 10.40 3.91
CA THR A 98 11.22 9.68 3.49
C THR A 98 10.89 8.22 3.17
N ASP A 99 11.84 7.48 2.61
CA ASP A 99 11.78 6.03 2.39
C ASP A 99 10.43 5.54 1.84
N VAL A 100 10.13 5.99 0.62
CA VAL A 100 8.95 5.54 -0.13
C VAL A 100 9.28 4.24 -0.84
N GLU A 101 8.67 3.15 -0.38
CA GLU A 101 8.95 1.79 -0.82
C GLU A 101 7.65 1.05 -1.16
N THR A 102 7.79 0.00 -1.96
CA THR A 102 6.70 -0.94 -2.25
C THR A 102 7.10 -2.36 -1.92
N GLN A 103 6.16 -3.16 -1.44
CA GLN A 103 6.38 -4.57 -1.21
C GLN A 103 5.17 -5.38 -1.68
N THR A 104 5.41 -6.56 -2.23
CA THR A 104 4.35 -7.53 -2.53
C THR A 104 4.55 -8.75 -1.64
N TYR A 105 3.49 -9.23 -1.02
CA TYR A 105 3.52 -10.42 -0.16
C TYR A 105 2.19 -11.17 -0.20
N THR A 106 2.22 -12.43 0.23
CA THR A 106 1.07 -13.33 0.24
C THR A 106 0.46 -13.40 1.64
N LEU A 107 -0.87 -13.54 1.70
CA LEU A 107 -1.64 -13.64 2.94
C LEU A 107 -2.44 -14.95 2.93
N MET A 108 -2.51 -15.59 4.10
CA MET A 108 -3.32 -16.77 4.36
C MET A 108 -3.90 -16.64 5.78
N PRO A 109 -5.24 -16.67 5.95
CA PRO A 109 -5.84 -16.76 7.28
C PRO A 109 -5.42 -18.06 7.98
N MET A 110 -5.14 -17.99 9.28
CA MET A 110 -4.69 -19.11 10.11
C MET A 110 -5.65 -19.39 11.25
#